data_AF-A0A430FMC6-F1
#
_entry.id   AF-A0A430FMC6-F1
#
_cell.length_a   1.000
_cell.length_b   1.000
_cell.length_c   1.000
_cell.angle_alpha   90.00
_cell.angle_beta   90.00
_cell.angle_gamma   90.00
#
_symmetry.space_group_name_H-M   'P 1'
#
loop_
_entity.id
_entity.type
_entity.pdbx_description
1 polymer ?
#
loop_
_entity_poly.entity_id
_entity_poly.type
_entity_poly.pdbx_seq_one_letter_code
_entity_poly.pdbx_strand_id
1 'polypeptide(L)'
;MFTKIDLSNIDLSNLDLSAFDRFAIWYASLPSAVQTLLTVAVGAAVAYVVFRIVVKIIKGIIGAVIAAVLSFLLMTVPGNMLLSQTVERVEQQITTSVQSSQANQ
;
A
#
# COMPACT_ATOMS: atom_id res chain seq x y z
N MET A 1 29.46 -1.02 -37.04
CA MET A 1 30.82 -1.40 -36.59
C MET A 1 30.85 -1.24 -35.08
N PHE A 2 30.91 -2.34 -34.33
CA PHE A 2 31.10 -2.28 -32.88
C PHE A 2 32.60 -2.38 -32.60
N THR A 3 33.18 -1.29 -32.11
CA THR A 3 34.59 -1.25 -31.70
C THR A 3 34.76 -2.15 -30.49
N LYS A 4 35.49 -3.26 -30.69
CA LYS A 4 35.93 -4.15 -29.60
C LYS A 4 36.82 -3.32 -28.67
N ILE A 5 36.32 -2.99 -27.48
CA ILE A 5 37.11 -2.30 -26.46
C ILE A 5 38.19 -3.28 -26.01
N ASP A 6 39.45 -2.99 -26.36
CA ASP A 6 40.58 -3.87 -26.07
C ASP A 6 41.11 -3.58 -24.66
N LEU A 7 40.77 -4.47 -23.72
CA LEU A 7 41.00 -4.32 -22.28
C LEU A 7 42.32 -4.95 -21.82
N SER A 8 43.09 -5.57 -22.72
CA SER A 8 44.33 -6.29 -22.37
C SER A 8 45.51 -5.38 -22.01
N ASN A 9 45.39 -4.08 -22.27
CA ASN A 9 46.46 -3.09 -22.04
C ASN A 9 46.09 -2.02 -21.00
N ILE A 10 44.98 -2.19 -20.28
CA ILE A 10 44.61 -1.27 -19.19
C ILE A 10 45.21 -1.82 -17.89
N ASP A 11 46.26 -1.16 -17.41
CA ASP A 11 46.89 -1.48 -16.13
C ASP A 11 45.97 -1.04 -14.98
N LEU A 12 45.16 -1.99 -14.51
CA LEU A 12 44.19 -1.84 -13.43
C LEU A 12 44.80 -2.08 -12.04
N SER A 13 46.11 -2.31 -11.96
CA SER A 13 46.79 -2.67 -10.71
C SER A 13 47.01 -1.47 -9.77
N ASN A 14 46.92 -0.25 -10.30
CA ASN A 14 47.21 1.00 -9.59
C ASN A 14 45.97 1.87 -9.33
N LEU A 15 44.79 1.40 -9.71
CA LEU A 15 43.53 2.01 -9.34
C LEU A 15 42.98 1.22 -8.15
N ASP A 16 42.79 1.88 -7.01
CA ASP A 16 42.02 1.36 -5.87
C ASP A 16 40.54 1.30 -6.30
N LEU A 17 40.24 0.37 -7.21
CA LEU A 17 38.94 0.24 -7.86
C LEU A 17 37.98 -0.29 -6.81
N SER A 18 37.10 0.60 -6.37
CA SER A 18 35.86 0.22 -5.70
C SER A 18 35.23 -0.95 -6.43
N ALA A 19 34.67 -1.91 -5.70
CA ALA A 19 34.05 -3.12 -6.27
C ALA A 19 33.06 -2.80 -7.42
N PHE A 20 32.46 -1.61 -7.38
CA PHE A 20 31.59 -1.08 -8.43
C PHE A 20 32.29 -0.83 -9.77
N ASP A 21 33.50 -0.28 -9.78
CA ASP A 21 34.22 -0.02 -11.04
C ASP A 21 34.66 -1.34 -11.70
N ARG A 22 35.09 -2.32 -10.89
CA ARG A 22 35.41 -3.66 -11.39
C ARG A 22 34.18 -4.36 -11.98
N PHE A 23 33.02 -4.16 -11.35
CA PHE A 23 31.76 -4.71 -11.83
C PHE A 23 31.29 -4.02 -13.12
N ALA A 24 31.48 -2.70 -13.23
CA ALA A 24 31.14 -1.93 -14.42
C ALA A 24 31.98 -2.36 -15.63
N ILE A 25 33.29 -2.56 -15.45
CA ILE A 25 34.19 -3.03 -16.51
C ILE A 25 33.80 -4.46 -16.95
N TRP A 26 33.50 -5.35 -16.01
CA TRP A 26 33.03 -6.69 -16.33
C TRP A 26 31.70 -6.66 -17.11
N TYR A 27 30.73 -5.87 -16.64
CA TYR A 27 29.44 -5.72 -17.33
C TYR A 27 29.63 -5.16 -18.74
N ALA A 28 30.49 -4.15 -18.93
CA ALA A 28 30.80 -3.56 -20.22
C ALA A 28 31.48 -4.54 -21.19
N SER A 29 32.21 -5.53 -20.68
CA SER A 29 32.88 -6.57 -21.49
C SER A 29 31.91 -7.66 -22.03
N LEU A 30 30.67 -7.71 -21.54
CA LEU A 30 29.69 -8.70 -21.96
C LEU A 30 29.09 -8.37 -23.35
N PRO A 31 28.73 -9.37 -24.17
CA PRO A 31 27.95 -9.18 -25.38
C PRO A 31 26.61 -8.47 -25.10
N SER A 32 26.16 -7.61 -26.01
CA SER A 32 24.95 -6.76 -25.83
C SER A 32 23.67 -7.53 -25.49
N ALA A 33 23.53 -8.74 -26.03
CA ALA A 33 22.41 -9.63 -25.71
C ALA A 33 22.42 -10.06 -24.23
N VAL A 34 23.59 -10.35 -23.67
CA VAL A 34 23.75 -10.76 -22.27
C VAL A 34 23.54 -9.58 -21.33
N GLN A 35 24.03 -8.39 -21.69
CA GLN A 35 23.80 -7.15 -20.93
C GLN A 35 22.31 -6.81 -20.80
N THR A 36 21.58 -6.90 -21.92
CA THR A 36 20.12 -6.67 -21.93
C THR A 36 19.41 -7.66 -21.01
N LEU A 37 19.75 -8.95 -21.12
CA LEU A 37 19.16 -9.99 -20.28
C LEU A 37 19.44 -9.74 -18.79
N LEU A 38 20.68 -9.36 -18.45
CA LEU A 38 21.06 -9.03 -17.07
C LEU A 38 20.28 -7.83 -16.54
N THR A 39 20.16 -6.77 -17.34
CA THR A 39 19.42 -5.56 -16.97
C THR A 39 17.95 -5.88 -16.71
N VAL A 40 17.31 -6.65 -17.59
CA VAL A 40 15.92 -7.07 -17.44
C VAL A 40 15.76 -7.96 -16.20
N ALA A 41 16.68 -8.90 -15.98
CA ALA A 41 16.63 -9.79 -14.81
C ALA A 41 16.77 -9.02 -13.50
N VAL A 42 17.71 -8.07 -13.42
CA VAL A 42 17.89 -7.22 -12.24
C VAL A 42 16.66 -6.33 -12.03
N GLY A 43 16.16 -5.71 -13.10
CA GLY A 43 14.93 -4.91 -13.05
C GLY A 43 13.73 -5.72 -12.55
N ALA A 44 13.54 -6.94 -13.05
CA ALA A 44 12.49 -7.85 -12.61
C ALA A 44 12.65 -8.27 -11.14
N ALA A 45 13.88 -8.54 -10.69
CA ALA A 45 14.16 -8.89 -9.30
C ALA A 45 13.82 -7.73 -8.35
N VAL A 46 14.25 -6.50 -8.68
CA VAL A 46 13.91 -5.29 -7.89
C VAL A 46 12.40 -5.05 -7.90
N ALA A 47 11.76 -5.13 -9.07
CA ALA A 47 10.31 -4.98 -9.21
C ALA A 47 9.55 -6.00 -8.36
N TYR A 48 9.99 -7.26 -8.33
CA TYR A 48 9.40 -8.30 -7.50
C TYR A 48 9.49 -7.97 -6.00
N VAL A 49 10.64 -7.48 -5.53
CA VAL A 49 10.82 -7.07 -4.12
C VAL A 49 9.86 -5.94 -3.76
N VAL A 50 9.78 -4.90 -4.61
CA VAL A 50 8.87 -3.76 -4.41
C VAL A 50 7.42 -4.22 -4.43
N PHE A 51 7.03 -5.02 -5.43
CA PHE A 51 5.69 -5.58 -5.55
C PHE A 51 5.28 -6.38 -4.31
N ARG A 52 6.21 -7.17 -3.74
CA ARG A 52 5.95 -7.93 -2.52
C ARG A 52 5.64 -7.02 -1.32
N ILE A 53 6.29 -5.86 -1.22
CA ILE A 53 5.99 -4.86 -0.19
C ILE A 53 4.59 -4.29 -0.39
N VAL A 54 4.27 -3.90 -1.64
CA VAL A 54 2.94 -3.39 -2.00
C VAL A 54 1.84 -4.39 -1.66
N VAL A 55 2.00 -5.66 -1.99
CA VAL A 55 1.04 -6.72 -1.65
C VAL A 55 0.83 -6.84 -0.14
N LYS A 56 1.89 -6.72 0.66
CA LYS A 56 1.76 -6.72 2.13
C LYS A 56 0.94 -5.54 2.63
N ILE A 57 1.17 -4.35 2.06
CA ILE A 57 0.40 -3.14 2.41
C ILE A 57 -1.07 -3.31 2.04
N ILE A 58 -1.36 -3.75 0.81
CA ILE A 58 -2.73 -3.97 0.32
C ILE A 58 -3.47 -4.98 1.21
N LYS A 59 -2.83 -6.07 1.61
CA LYS A 59 -3.42 -7.05 2.55
C LYS A 59 -3.81 -6.40 3.88
N GLY A 60 -2.95 -5.53 4.43
CA GLY A 60 -3.25 -4.77 5.64
C GLY A 60 -4.43 -3.83 5.47
N ILE A 61 -4.49 -3.10 4.33
CA ILE A 61 -5.58 -2.18 4.00
C ILE A 61 -6.92 -2.93 3.91
N ILE A 62 -6.97 -4.05 3.19
CA ILE A 62 -8.19 -4.85 3.06
C ILE A 62 -8.67 -5.32 4.44
N GLY A 63 -7.76 -5.79 5.30
CA GLY A 63 -8.09 -6.16 6.67
C GLY A 63 -8.64 -4.99 7.48
N ALA A 64 -8.04 -3.80 7.36
CA ALA A 64 -8.50 -2.59 8.03
C ALA A 64 -9.90 -2.16 7.55
N VAL A 65 -10.17 -2.24 6.24
CA VAL A 65 -11.50 -1.93 5.68
C VAL A 65 -12.55 -2.91 6.20
N ILE A 66 -12.25 -4.21 6.21
CA ILE A 66 -13.17 -5.22 6.77
C ILE A 66 -13.44 -4.94 8.25
N ALA A 67 -12.40 -4.67 9.04
CA ALA A 67 -12.54 -4.33 10.45
C ALA A 67 -13.37 -3.05 10.67
N ALA A 68 -13.15 -2.02 9.86
CA ALA A 68 -13.92 -0.78 9.90
C ALA A 68 -15.40 -1.02 9.58
N VAL A 69 -15.70 -1.80 8.53
CA VAL A 69 -17.08 -2.15 8.16
C VAL A 69 -17.73 -2.99 9.26
N LEU A 70 -17.03 -3.98 9.83
CA LEU A 70 -17.54 -4.77 10.94
C LEU A 70 -17.86 -3.90 12.16
N SER A 71 -16.94 -3.03 12.55
CA SER A 71 -17.16 -2.08 13.66
C SER A 71 -18.34 -1.15 13.37
N PHE A 72 -18.44 -0.65 12.14
CA PHE A 72 -19.54 0.21 11.72
C PHE A 72 -20.87 -0.52 11.81
N LEU A 73 -20.98 -1.73 11.26
CA LEU A 73 -22.18 -2.55 11.31
C LEU A 73 -22.58 -2.95 12.73
N LEU A 74 -21.61 -3.29 13.58
CA LEU A 74 -21.86 -3.61 14.98
C LEU A 74 -22.39 -2.39 15.77
N MET A 75 -21.90 -1.19 15.48
CA MET A 75 -22.29 0.03 16.18
C MET A 75 -23.56 0.68 15.62
N THR A 76 -23.83 0.52 14.32
CA THR A 76 -25.01 1.14 13.67
C THR A 76 -26.32 0.43 13.99
N VAL A 77 -26.34 -0.89 14.22
CA VAL A 77 -27.59 -1.59 14.56
C VAL A 77 -28.17 -1.13 15.92
N PRO A 78 -27.38 -1.06 17.02
CA PRO A 78 -27.86 -0.47 18.28
C PRO A 78 -28.16 1.04 18.15
N GLY A 79 -27.33 1.79 17.41
CA GLY A 79 -27.52 3.24 17.24
C GLY A 79 -28.88 3.59 16.63
N ASN A 80 -29.32 2.85 15.60
CA ASN A 80 -30.64 3.05 15.00
C ASN A 80 -31.79 2.68 15.97
N MET A 81 -31.62 1.62 16.77
CA MET A 81 -32.60 1.20 17.78
C MET A 81 -32.71 2.19 18.95
N LEU A 82 -31.61 2.83 19.34
CA LEU A 82 -31.62 3.87 20.37
C LEU A 82 -32.37 5.12 19.89
N LEU A 83 -32.20 5.49 18.62
CA LEU A 83 -32.92 6.61 18.02
C LEU A 83 -34.41 6.33 17.93
N SER A 84 -34.84 5.14 17.48
CA SER A 84 -36.27 4.81 17.41
C SER A 84 -36.94 4.81 18.79
N GLN A 85 -36.27 4.27 19.81
CA GLN A 85 -36.78 4.30 21.19
C GLN A 85 -36.82 5.71 21.78
N THR A 86 -35.85 6.56 21.43
CA THR A 86 -35.83 7.95 21.89
C THR A 86 -36.95 8.75 21.23
N VAL A 87 -37.20 8.54 19.94
CA VAL A 87 -38.31 9.16 19.20
C VAL A 87 -39.65 8.76 19.82
N GLU A 88 -39.89 7.47 20.07
CA GLU A 88 -41.12 6.99 20.72
C GLU A 88 -41.34 7.64 22.10
N ARG A 89 -40.28 7.78 22.90
CA ARG A 89 -40.36 8.45 24.21
C ARG A 89 -40.63 9.94 24.11
N VAL A 90 -40.10 10.60 23.08
CA VAL A 90 -40.35 12.03 22.83
C VAL A 90 -41.80 12.24 22.39
N GLU A 91 -42.32 11.43 21.48
CA GLU A 91 -43.72 11.50 21.04
C GLU A 91 -44.70 11.27 22.19
N GLN A 92 -44.45 10.29 23.06
CA GLN A 92 -45.27 10.04 24.24
C GLN A 92 -45.23 11.22 25.24
N GLN A 93 -44.08 11.84 25.46
CA GLN A 93 -43.96 13.02 26.33
C GLN A 93 -44.69 14.24 25.74
N ILE A 94 -44.58 14.46 24.44
CA ILE A 94 -45.29 15.56 23.75
C ILE A 94 -46.80 15.33 23.85
N THR A 95 -47.29 14.12 23.55
CA THR A 95 -48.72 13.79 23.63
C THR A 95 -49.27 13.98 25.05
N THR A 96 -48.53 13.50 26.05
CA THR A 96 -48.94 13.61 27.47
C THR A 96 -48.92 15.05 27.96
N SER A 97 -47.91 15.84 27.60
CA SER A 97 -47.80 17.25 28.00
C SER A 97 -48.86 18.13 27.35
N VAL A 98 -49.16 17.91 26.06
CA VAL A 98 -50.25 18.59 25.35
C VAL A 98 -51.60 18.24 25.98
N GLN A 99 -51.85 16.97 26.27
CA GLN A 99 -53.11 16.53 26.88
C GLN A 99 -53.29 17.05 28.31
N SER A 100 -52.21 17.11 29.11
CA SER A 100 -52.26 17.73 30.45
C SER A 100 -52.44 19.26 30.40
N SER A 101 -51.94 19.93 29.35
CA SER A 101 -52.13 21.38 29.16
C SER A 101 -53.55 21.72 28.72
N GLN A 102 -54.26 20.77 28.12
CA GLN A 102 -55.65 20.91 27.69
C GLN A 102 -56.65 20.53 28.80
N ALA A 103 -56.26 19.65 29.73
CA ALA A 103 -57.09 19.25 30.88
C ALA A 103 -57.07 20.25 32.06
N ASN A 104 -56.23 21.29 31.98
CA ASN A 104 -56.07 22.34 33.01
C ASN A 104 -56.61 23.71 32.56
N GLN A 105 -57.47 23.73 31.53
CA GLN A 105 -58.29 24.87 31.10
C GLN A 105 -59.77 24.51 31.24
#